data_AF-B8MSE2-F1
#
_entry.id   AF-B8MSE2-F1
#
_cell.length_a   1.000
_cell.length_b   1.000
_cell.length_c   1.000
_cell.angle_alpha   90.00
_cell.angle_beta   90.00
_cell.angle_gamma   90.00
#
_symmetry.space_group_name_H-M   'P 1'
#
loop_
_entity.id
_entity.type
_entity.pdbx_description
1 polymer ?
#
loop_
_entity_poly.entity_id
_entity_poly.type
_entity_poly.pdbx_seq_one_letter_code
_entity_poly.pdbx_strand_id
1 'polypeptide(L)'
;MPSLGRTLIALVGLTTMIGCYIADWNETHIYNPSWTPHAKFHNGQTMSMGAALGSTTLFFLYGPPSSPSSSTAGRLSALFYPGSLAVDPEFGEGAPQVYICAVLLSMIVVGTRLEVRLINAEKNKKA
;
A
#
# COMPACT_ATOMS: atom_id res chain seq x y z
N MET A 1 21.10 2.07 -13.17
CA MET A 1 19.65 1.78 -13.19
C MET A 1 19.28 1.11 -11.87
N PRO A 2 18.10 1.38 -11.29
CA PRO A 2 17.65 0.68 -10.09
C PRO A 2 17.61 -0.83 -10.35
N SER A 3 18.01 -1.62 -9.35
CA SER A 3 17.86 -3.08 -9.36
C SER A 3 16.39 -3.46 -9.52
N LEU A 4 16.13 -4.69 -10.00
CA LEU A 4 14.77 -5.20 -10.10
C LEU A 4 14.03 -5.12 -8.74
N GLY A 5 14.72 -5.42 -7.64
CA GLY A 5 14.17 -5.32 -6.29
C GLY A 5 13.71 -3.91 -5.95
N ARG A 6 14.57 -2.89 -6.15
CA ARG A 6 14.20 -1.47 -5.97
C ARG A 6 13.07 -1.05 -6.88
N THR A 7 13.07 -1.47 -8.15
CA THR A 7 12.00 -1.11 -9.09
C THR A 7 10.64 -1.64 -8.60
N LEU A 8 10.58 -2.91 -8.15
CA LEU A 8 9.34 -3.48 -7.61
C LEU A 8 8.85 -2.76 -6.35
N ILE A 9 9.76 -2.46 -5.41
CA ILE A 9 9.41 -1.72 -4.17
C ILE A 9 8.96 -0.29 -4.50
N ALA A 10 9.62 0.37 -5.45
CA ALA A 10 9.26 1.73 -5.88
C ALA A 10 7.86 1.78 -6.50
N LEU A 11 7.52 0.80 -7.35
CA LEU A 11 6.18 0.68 -7.91
C LEU A 11 5.13 0.50 -6.81
N VAL A 12 5.39 -0.36 -5.82
CA VAL A 12 4.49 -0.54 -4.67
C VAL A 12 4.34 0.77 -3.88
N GLY A 13 5.42 1.50 -3.62
CA GLY A 13 5.39 2.79 -2.94
C GLY A 13 4.55 3.82 -3.69
N LEU A 14 4.73 3.95 -5.00
CA LEU A 14 3.94 4.85 -5.86
C LEU A 14 2.46 4.46 -5.90
N THR A 15 2.14 3.18 -6.11
CA THR A 15 0.74 2.72 -6.10
C THR A 15 0.09 2.91 -4.73
N THR A 16 0.83 2.70 -3.64
CA THR A 16 0.33 2.93 -2.28
C THR A 16 0.03 4.40 -2.02
N MET A 17 0.90 5.29 -2.54
CA MET A 17 0.79 6.74 -2.39
C MET A 17 -0.44 7.31 -3.11
N ILE A 18 -0.69 6.83 -4.34
CA ILE A 18 -1.66 7.46 -5.25
C ILE A 18 -2.97 6.66 -5.34
N GLY A 19 -2.90 5.34 -5.14
CA GLY A 19 -4.03 4.43 -5.40
C GLY A 19 -5.29 4.75 -4.60
N CYS A 20 -5.16 5.17 -3.34
CA CYS A 20 -6.33 5.54 -2.52
C CYS A 20 -6.99 6.82 -3.04
N TYR A 21 -6.23 7.77 -3.62
CA TYR A 21 -6.83 8.95 -4.24
C TYR A 21 -7.54 8.60 -5.55
N ILE A 22 -7.02 7.67 -6.33
CA ILE A 22 -7.71 7.19 -7.54
C ILE A 22 -9.02 6.47 -7.17
N ALA A 23 -8.98 5.63 -6.12
CA ALA A 23 -10.13 4.82 -5.72
C ALA A 23 -11.19 5.61 -4.95
N ASP A 24 -10.81 6.59 -4.14
CA ASP A 24 -11.70 7.17 -3.14
C ASP A 24 -12.07 8.64 -3.42
N TRP A 25 -11.44 9.28 -4.42
CA TRP A 25 -11.73 10.67 -4.81
C TRP A 25 -12.86 10.75 -5.84
N ASN A 26 -14.06 10.28 -5.47
CA ASN A 26 -15.22 10.24 -6.35
C ASN A 26 -16.55 10.19 -5.56
N GLU A 27 -17.66 10.10 -6.30
CA GLU A 27 -19.04 10.08 -5.80
C GLU A 27 -19.41 8.81 -5.01
N THR A 28 -18.69 7.71 -5.18
CA THR A 28 -18.97 6.49 -4.39
C THR A 28 -18.33 6.54 -2.99
N HIS A 29 -17.36 7.45 -2.79
CA HIS A 29 -16.58 7.60 -1.56
C HIS A 29 -16.64 9.03 -0.99
N ILE A 30 -15.59 9.85 -1.16
CA ILE A 30 -15.45 11.12 -0.44
C ILE A 30 -16.60 12.11 -0.73
N TYR A 31 -17.20 12.04 -1.91
CA TYR A 31 -18.32 12.89 -2.31
C TYR A 31 -19.69 12.24 -2.07
N ASN A 32 -19.76 10.97 -1.67
CA ASN A 32 -21.01 10.26 -1.44
C ASN A 32 -21.90 10.99 -0.42
N PRO A 33 -23.12 11.45 -0.80
CA PRO A 33 -24.00 12.19 0.10
C PRO A 33 -24.59 11.32 1.22
N SER A 34 -24.66 10.00 1.03
CA SER A 34 -25.17 9.03 2.00
C SER A 34 -24.18 8.73 3.12
N TRP A 35 -22.88 8.98 2.90
CA TRP A 35 -21.85 8.80 3.92
C TRP A 35 -21.92 9.89 4.99
N THR A 36 -21.95 9.47 6.26
CA THR A 36 -21.87 10.41 7.38
C THR A 36 -20.55 11.21 7.34
N PRO A 37 -20.51 12.43 7.90
CA PRO A 37 -19.27 13.20 7.99
C PRO A 37 -18.10 12.44 8.62
N HIS A 38 -18.38 11.53 9.58
CA HIS A 38 -17.35 10.73 10.23
C HIS A 38 -16.77 9.63 9.33
N ALA A 39 -17.60 9.00 8.48
CA ALA A 39 -17.12 8.04 7.48
C ALA A 39 -16.16 8.72 6.48
N LYS A 40 -16.49 9.94 6.03
CA LYS A 40 -15.63 10.74 5.17
C LYS A 40 -14.30 11.12 5.84
N PHE A 41 -14.33 11.40 7.14
CA PHE A 41 -13.11 11.63 7.92
C PHE A 41 -12.20 10.39 7.93
N HIS A 42 -12.73 9.20 8.21
CA HIS A 42 -11.96 7.95 8.15
C HIS A 42 -11.44 7.62 6.74
N ASN A 43 -12.20 7.95 5.70
CA ASN A 43 -11.74 7.84 4.31
C ASN A 43 -10.54 8.78 4.07
N GLY A 44 -10.65 10.05 4.43
CA GLY A 44 -9.56 11.02 4.34
C GLY A 44 -8.31 10.60 5.13
N GLN A 45 -8.49 10.01 6.31
CA GLN A 45 -7.39 9.41 7.09
C GLN A 45 -6.71 8.27 6.32
N THR A 46 -7.48 7.39 5.68
CA THR A 46 -6.96 6.26 4.92
C THR A 46 -6.16 6.71 3.70
N MET A 47 -6.69 7.70 2.96
CA MET A 47 -6.02 8.29 1.81
C MET A 47 -4.70 8.96 2.20
N SER A 48 -4.73 9.77 3.28
CA SER A 48 -3.54 10.45 3.81
C SER A 48 -2.50 9.45 4.30
N MET A 49 -2.94 8.38 4.96
CA MET A 49 -2.06 7.30 5.40
C MET A 49 -1.41 6.59 4.21
N GLY A 50 -2.15 6.34 3.12
CA GLY A 50 -1.60 5.82 1.87
C GLY A 50 -0.50 6.71 1.30
N ALA A 51 -0.75 8.02 1.19
CA ALA A 51 0.24 9.00 0.73
C ALA A 51 1.50 9.02 1.59
N ALA A 52 1.35 9.03 2.92
CA ALA A 52 2.46 9.01 3.86
C ALA A 52 3.27 7.71 3.75
N LEU A 53 2.64 6.54 3.77
CA LEU A 53 3.32 5.24 3.68
C LEU A 53 4.07 5.07 2.36
N GLY A 54 3.46 5.44 1.24
CA GLY A 54 4.11 5.39 -0.06
C GLY A 54 5.29 6.36 -0.17
N SER A 55 5.14 7.58 0.34
CA SER A 55 6.21 8.59 0.42
C SER A 55 7.38 8.12 1.28
N THR A 56 7.09 7.59 2.48
CA THR A 56 8.10 7.01 3.38
C THR A 56 8.81 5.81 2.76
N THR A 57 8.08 4.97 2.03
CA THR A 57 8.68 3.83 1.29
C THR A 57 9.69 4.33 0.26
N LEU A 58 9.32 5.31 -0.56
CA LEU A 58 10.22 5.87 -1.57
C LEU A 58 11.40 6.62 -0.94
N PHE A 59 11.15 7.40 0.11
CA PHE A 59 12.18 8.11 0.85
C PHE A 59 13.24 7.16 1.41
N PHE A 60 12.84 6.06 2.06
CA PHE A 60 13.81 5.10 2.61
C PHE A 60 14.39 4.13 1.59
N LEU A 61 13.72 3.91 0.45
CA LEU A 61 14.27 3.09 -0.63
C LEU A 61 15.49 3.75 -1.29
N TYR A 62 15.49 5.08 -1.38
CA TYR A 62 16.56 5.85 -2.02
C TYR A 62 17.38 6.70 -1.03
N GLY A 63 16.93 6.82 0.21
CA GLY A 63 17.54 7.64 1.26
C GLY A 63 18.31 6.84 2.31
N PRO A 64 18.50 7.41 3.51
CA PRO A 64 19.36 6.82 4.54
C PRO A 64 18.80 5.50 5.11
N PRO A 65 19.67 4.62 5.62
CA PRO A 65 19.26 3.33 6.16
C PRO A 65 18.25 3.51 7.29
N SER A 66 17.11 2.82 7.19
CA SER A 66 16.07 2.78 8.22
C SER A 66 16.08 1.47 8.98
N SER A 67 15.65 1.52 10.24
CA SER A 67 15.35 0.33 11.03
C SER A 67 14.23 -0.47 10.37
N PRO A 68 14.26 -1.81 10.43
CA PRO A 68 13.22 -2.65 9.84
C PRO A 68 11.87 -2.36 10.50
N SER A 69 10.95 -1.77 9.74
CA SER A 69 9.54 -1.67 10.11
C SER A 69 8.75 -2.58 9.18
N SER A 70 8.32 -3.74 9.68
CA SER A 70 7.43 -4.65 8.95
C SER A 70 5.99 -4.35 9.37
N SER A 71 5.23 -3.72 8.48
CA SER A 71 3.78 -3.55 8.67
C SER A 71 3.02 -3.94 7.38
N THR A 72 3.03 -5.23 7.05
CA THR A 72 2.31 -5.77 5.89
C THR A 72 0.89 -6.25 6.19
N ALA A 73 0.44 -6.25 7.45
CA ALA A 73 -0.79 -6.96 7.86
C ALA A 73 -2.05 -6.08 8.02
N GLY A 74 -1.96 -4.75 8.05
CA GLY A 74 -3.06 -3.90 8.53
C GLY A 74 -4.26 -3.74 7.59
N ARG A 75 -4.11 -3.97 6.28
CA ARG A 75 -5.18 -3.68 5.29
C ARG A 75 -6.18 -4.82 5.14
N LEU A 76 -5.72 -6.07 5.23
CA LEU A 76 -6.59 -7.25 5.09
C LEU A 76 -7.46 -7.50 6.33
N SER A 77 -7.02 -7.02 7.51
CA SER A 77 -7.81 -7.14 8.74
C SER A 77 -9.14 -6.39 8.69
N ALA A 78 -9.27 -5.38 7.80
CA ALA A 78 -10.49 -4.59 7.66
C ALA A 78 -11.74 -5.46 7.40
N LEU A 79 -11.60 -6.52 6.58
CA LEU A 79 -12.68 -7.45 6.22
C LEU A 79 -13.23 -8.26 7.40
N PHE A 80 -12.50 -8.32 8.52
CA PHE A 80 -12.91 -9.11 9.68
C PHE A 80 -13.67 -8.29 10.72
N TYR A 81 -13.78 -6.97 10.55
CA TYR A 81 -14.59 -6.16 11.44
C TYR A 81 -16.08 -6.32 11.09
N PRO A 82 -16.96 -6.55 12.09
CA PRO A 82 -18.40 -6.71 11.85
C PRO A 82 -19.00 -5.55 11.05
N GLY A 83 -19.67 -5.86 9.94
CA GLY A 83 -20.32 -4.87 9.08
C GLY A 83 -19.38 -4.14 8.11
N SER A 84 -18.08 -4.44 8.08
CA SER A 84 -17.17 -3.91 7.07
C SER A 84 -17.35 -4.64 5.73
N LEU A 85 -17.53 -3.87 4.66
CA LEU A 85 -17.61 -4.38 3.29
C LEU A 85 -16.54 -3.70 2.43
N ALA A 86 -16.01 -4.44 1.43
CA ALA A 86 -15.03 -3.90 0.49
C ALA A 86 -15.65 -2.98 -0.57
N VAL A 87 -16.94 -3.15 -0.83
CA VAL A 87 -17.73 -2.33 -1.76
C VAL A 87 -19.06 -2.06 -1.06
N ASP A 88 -19.53 -0.81 -1.15
CA ASP A 88 -20.88 -0.47 -0.71
C ASP A 88 -21.90 -1.25 -1.57
N PRO A 89 -22.90 -1.93 -0.98
CA PRO A 89 -23.93 -2.64 -1.75
C PRO A 89 -24.62 -1.80 -2.83
N GLU A 90 -24.66 -0.47 -2.68
CA GLU A 90 -25.17 0.46 -3.71
C GLU A 90 -24.38 0.39 -5.03
N PHE A 91 -23.07 0.09 -4.97
CA PHE A 91 -22.16 0.14 -6.11
C PHE A 91 -21.63 -1.23 -6.56
N GLY A 92 -22.03 -2.31 -5.89
CA GLY A 92 -21.74 -3.68 -6.29
C GLY A 92 -21.46 -4.63 -5.13
N GLU A 93 -20.93 -5.81 -5.46
CA GLU A 93 -20.66 -6.88 -4.50
C GLU A 93 -19.21 -7.40 -4.61
N GLY A 94 -18.77 -8.09 -3.57
CA GLY A 94 -17.47 -8.75 -3.52
C GLY A 94 -16.33 -7.82 -3.06
N ALA A 95 -15.10 -8.20 -3.41
CA ALA A 95 -13.88 -7.51 -2.98
C ALA A 95 -12.86 -7.42 -4.14
N PRO A 96 -13.14 -6.64 -5.20
CA PRO A 96 -12.28 -6.53 -6.38
C PRO A 96 -10.85 -6.04 -6.03
N GLN A 97 -10.69 -5.33 -4.91
CA GLN A 97 -9.40 -4.85 -4.43
C GLN A 97 -8.45 -6.00 -4.04
N VAL A 98 -8.95 -7.22 -3.82
CA VAL A 98 -8.12 -8.39 -3.47
C VAL A 98 -7.08 -8.68 -4.56
N TYR A 99 -7.43 -8.51 -5.84
CA TYR A 99 -6.50 -8.78 -6.94
C TYR A 99 -5.30 -7.83 -6.95
N ILE A 100 -5.55 -6.52 -6.85
CA ILE A 100 -4.47 -5.53 -6.80
C ILE A 100 -3.65 -5.67 -5.52
N CYS A 101 -4.30 -5.94 -4.37
CA CYS A 101 -3.62 -6.21 -3.11
C CYS A 101 -2.69 -7.44 -3.22
N ALA A 102 -3.13 -8.54 -3.84
CA ALA A 102 -2.32 -9.73 -4.04
C ALA A 102 -1.10 -9.46 -4.93
N VAL A 103 -1.26 -8.68 -6.01
CA VAL A 103 -0.15 -8.28 -6.89
C VAL A 103 0.85 -7.42 -6.13
N LEU A 104 0.41 -6.37 -5.44
CA LEU A 104 1.30 -5.48 -4.69
C LEU A 104 2.02 -6.21 -3.55
N LEU A 105 1.32 -7.12 -2.86
CA LEU A 105 1.92 -7.97 -1.83
C LEU A 105 3.00 -8.90 -2.43
N SER A 106 2.75 -9.46 -3.61
CA SER A 106 3.74 -10.28 -4.31
C SER A 106 4.96 -9.45 -4.72
N MET A 107 4.74 -8.26 -5.26
CA MET A 107 5.82 -7.35 -5.67
C MET A 107 6.69 -6.91 -4.49
N ILE A 108 6.09 -6.53 -3.36
CA ILE A 108 6.87 -6.11 -2.18
C ILE A 108 7.66 -7.28 -1.60
N VAL A 109 7.06 -8.47 -1.48
CA VAL A 109 7.75 -9.66 -0.97
C VAL A 109 8.93 -10.05 -1.87
N VAL A 110 8.71 -10.12 -3.19
CA VAL A 110 9.77 -10.45 -4.15
C VAL A 110 10.84 -9.36 -4.17
N GLY A 111 10.43 -8.09 -4.24
CA GLY A 111 11.34 -6.96 -4.30
C GLY A 111 12.26 -6.89 -3.08
N THR A 112 11.71 -7.02 -1.87
CA THR A 112 12.49 -7.07 -0.64
C THR A 112 13.44 -8.27 -0.60
N ARG A 113 13.01 -9.47 -1.02
CA ARG A 113 13.88 -10.64 -1.07
C ARG A 113 15.06 -10.46 -2.03
N LEU A 114 14.84 -9.82 -3.18
CA LEU A 114 15.89 -9.51 -4.15
C LEU A 114 16.90 -8.51 -3.58
N GLU A 115 16.45 -7.43 -2.95
CA GLU A 115 17.35 -6.45 -2.32
C GLU A 115 18.17 -7.04 -1.19
N VAL A 116 17.55 -7.84 -0.31
CA VAL A 116 18.28 -8.51 0.79
C VAL A 116 19.36 -9.44 0.24
N ARG A 117 19.06 -10.21 -0.81
CA ARG A 117 20.06 -11.08 -1.47
C ARG A 117 21.21 -10.28 -2.06
N LEU A 118 20.93 -9.15 -2.72
CA LEU A 118 21.93 -8.29 -3.32
C LEU A 118 22.84 -7.67 -2.25
N ILE A 119 22.27 -7.13 -1.17
CA ILE A 119 23.00 -6.56 -0.03
C ILE A 119 23.91 -7.61 0.61
N ASN A 120 23.41 -8.83 0.83
CA ASN A 120 24.20 -9.91 1.43
C ASN A 120 25.36 -10.34 0.51
N ALA A 121 25.13 -10.41 -0.80
CA ALA A 121 26.19 -10.72 -1.77
C ALA A 121 27.28 -9.64 -1.79
N GLU A 122 26.91 -8.36 -1.70
CA GLU A 122 27.86 -7.25 -1.62
C GLU A 122 28.66 -7.26 -0.31
N LYS A 123 28.04 -7.60 0.82
CA LYS A 123 28.73 -7.77 2.11
C LYS A 123 29.77 -8.89 2.04
N ASN A 124 29.39 -10.05 1.49
CA ASN A 124 30.28 -11.20 1.37
C ASN A 124 31.48 -10.95 0.42
N LYS A 125 31.37 -10.04 -0.54
CA LYS A 125 32.50 -9.63 -1.41
C LYS A 125 33.51 -8.73 -0.70
N LYS A 126 33.11 -8.08 0.41
CA LYS A 126 33.93 -7.11 1.16
C LYS A 126 34.55 -7.70 2.43
N ALA A 127 34.17 -8.93 2.79
CA ALA A 127 34.73 -9.71 3.88
C ALA A 127 35.82 -10.64 3.33
#